data_AF-A0A963RQE5-F1
#
_entry.id   AF-A0A963RQE5-F1
#
_cell.length_a   1.000
_cell.length_b   1.000
_cell.length_c   1.000
_cell.angle_alpha   90.00
_cell.angle_beta   90.00
_cell.angle_gamma   90.00
#
_symmetry.space_group_name_H-M   'P 1'
#
loop_
_entity.id
_entity.type
_entity.pdbx_description
1 polymer ?
#
loop_
_entity_poly.entity_id
_entity_poly.type
_entity_poly.pdbx_seq_one_letter_code
_entity_poly.pdbx_strand_id
1 'polypeptide(L)'
;QGSGQPIVVSAAGAPRADRLTGIEIRQPEPLAGEIDRLVARAANWQRLATRANADKRVAIVYYNHPPGRQNIGADNLDAPASLLEILRAMKAAGYTTGNLPASPEALLEMIMASGVNLPEDRAALREMAGRVAGVDAADYRRWFARLPERVRGEMEQGPLGRLHAEVLEAERAGER
;
A
#
# COMPACT_ATOMS: atom_id res chain seq x y z
N GLN A 1 -9.43 11.08 -20.58
CA GLN A 1 -8.09 10.45 -20.64
C GLN A 1 -7.79 9.47 -19.50
N GLY A 2 -8.64 9.29 -18.47
CA GLY A 2 -8.50 8.18 -17.50
C GLY A 2 -7.17 8.12 -16.70
N SER A 3 -6.37 9.18 -16.70
CA SER A 3 -5.12 9.25 -15.95
C SER A 3 -5.43 9.57 -14.49
N GLY A 4 -5.13 8.62 -13.58
CA GLY A 4 -5.46 8.75 -12.15
C GLY A 4 -4.26 8.89 -11.22
N GLN A 5 -3.02 8.83 -11.71
CA GLN A 5 -1.84 8.75 -10.85
C GLN A 5 -0.65 9.52 -11.44
N PRO A 6 -0.54 10.84 -11.20
CA PRO A 6 0.62 11.61 -11.64
C PRO A 6 1.88 11.17 -10.87
N ILE A 7 3.01 11.09 -11.59
CA ILE A 7 4.35 10.95 -11.02
C ILE A 7 5.19 12.11 -11.56
N VAL A 8 5.77 12.91 -10.67
CA VAL A 8 6.64 14.03 -11.04
C VAL A 8 8.03 13.49 -11.33
N VAL A 9 8.44 13.45 -12.60
CA VAL A 9 9.74 12.87 -13.01
C VAL A 9 10.89 13.87 -13.08
N SER A 10 10.59 15.16 -12.97
CA SER A 10 11.58 16.24 -12.99
C SER A 10 11.07 17.44 -12.21
N ALA A 11 11.99 18.19 -11.60
CA ALA A 11 11.72 19.48 -10.96
C ALA A 11 12.55 20.58 -11.63
N ALA A 12 12.20 21.85 -11.42
CA ALA A 12 13.05 22.95 -11.85
C ALA A 12 14.39 22.89 -11.11
N GLY A 13 15.50 22.80 -11.86
CA GLY A 13 16.84 22.81 -11.30
C GLY A 13 17.26 24.19 -10.79
N ALA A 14 18.47 24.25 -10.25
CA ALA A 14 19.04 25.50 -9.78
C ALA A 14 19.18 26.52 -10.93
N PRO A 15 18.97 27.82 -10.68
CA PRO A 15 19.17 28.86 -11.68
C PRO A 15 20.61 28.89 -12.16
N ARG A 16 20.80 29.00 -13.48
CA ARG A 16 22.11 29.13 -14.12
C ARG A 16 22.04 30.26 -15.15
N ALA A 17 23.01 31.16 -15.13
CA ALA A 17 23.13 32.19 -16.14
C ALA A 17 23.65 31.59 -17.46
N ASP A 18 22.95 31.89 -18.55
CA ASP A 18 23.42 31.55 -19.89
C ASP A 18 24.72 32.30 -20.21
N ARG A 19 25.72 31.58 -20.74
CA ARG A 19 27.07 32.11 -20.93
C ARG A 19 27.17 33.16 -22.04
N LEU A 20 26.20 33.20 -22.97
CA LEU A 20 26.22 34.10 -24.12
C LEU A 20 25.34 35.35 -23.89
N THR A 21 24.21 35.17 -23.21
CA THR A 21 23.17 36.20 -23.06
C THR A 21 23.05 36.76 -21.64
N GLY A 22 23.57 36.06 -20.63
CA GLY A 22 23.42 36.42 -19.21
C GLY A 22 22.02 36.16 -18.64
N ILE A 23 21.09 35.61 -19.44
CA ILE A 23 19.72 35.30 -19.01
C ILE A 23 19.74 34.14 -18.00
N GLU A 24 18.96 34.26 -16.91
CA GLU A 24 18.77 33.15 -15.97
C GLU A 24 17.89 32.06 -16.60
N ILE A 25 18.40 30.84 -16.63
CA ILE A 25 17.70 29.65 -17.10
C ILE A 25 17.60 28.65 -15.95
N ARG A 26 16.43 28.01 -15.82
CA ARG A 26 16.20 26.87 -14.92
C ARG A 26 15.93 25.63 -15.76
N GLN A 27 16.95 24.79 -15.91
CA GLN A 27 16.79 23.54 -16.62
C GLN A 27 16.05 22.52 -15.73
N PRO A 28 15.11 21.74 -16.27
CA PRO A 28 14.51 20.65 -15.53
C PRO A 28 15.59 19.63 -15.11
N GLU A 29 15.64 19.29 -13.83
CA GLU A 29 16.51 18.26 -13.30
C GLU A 29 15.69 16.98 -13.06
N PRO A 30 16.17 15.82 -13.53
CA PRO A 30 15.47 14.55 -13.38
C PRO A 30 15.47 14.10 -11.92
N LEU A 31 14.30 13.65 -11.45
CA LEU A 31 14.14 13.00 -10.15
C LEU A 31 14.30 11.50 -10.36
N ALA A 32 15.54 11.00 -10.29
CA ALA A 32 15.88 9.61 -10.62
C ALA A 32 14.96 8.59 -9.94
N GLY A 33 14.69 8.75 -8.63
CA GLY A 33 13.79 7.85 -7.90
C GLY A 33 12.34 7.85 -8.41
N GLU A 34 11.84 8.97 -8.94
CA GLU A 34 10.50 9.06 -9.52
C GLU A 34 10.45 8.47 -10.93
N ILE A 35 11.53 8.63 -11.70
CA ILE A 35 11.70 7.95 -12.98
C ILE A 35 11.72 6.43 -12.78
N ASP A 36 12.49 5.93 -11.81
CA ASP A 36 12.55 4.50 -11.47
C ASP A 36 11.17 3.97 -11.05
N ARG A 37 10.42 4.74 -10.25
CA ARG A 37 9.04 4.39 -9.86
C ARG A 37 8.10 4.33 -11.06
N LEU A 38 8.20 5.28 -11.99
CA LEU A 38 7.40 5.29 -13.21
C LEU A 38 7.71 4.07 -14.08
N VAL A 39 8.99 3.79 -14.33
CA VAL A 39 9.44 2.65 -15.12
C VAL A 39 9.01 1.34 -14.48
N ALA A 40 9.22 1.17 -13.18
CA ALA A 40 8.78 -0.02 -12.45
C ALA A 40 7.27 -0.23 -12.52
N ARG A 41 6.48 0.84 -12.44
CA ARG A 41 5.01 0.79 -12.57
C ARG A 41 4.59 0.39 -13.99
N ALA A 42 5.18 1.00 -15.02
CA ALA A 42 4.89 0.65 -16.41
C ALA A 42 5.22 -0.83 -16.69
N ALA A 43 6.37 -1.30 -16.22
CA ALA A 43 6.76 -2.70 -16.33
C ALA A 43 5.80 -3.64 -15.58
N ASN A 44 5.30 -3.25 -14.41
CA ASN A 44 4.27 -4.03 -13.70
C ASN A 44 2.96 -4.14 -14.48
N TRP A 45 2.50 -3.06 -15.10
CA TRP A 45 1.30 -3.08 -15.94
C TRP A 45 1.46 -3.97 -17.17
N GLN A 46 2.62 -3.90 -17.83
CA GLN A 46 2.92 -4.77 -18.97
C GLN A 46 2.97 -6.24 -18.56
N ARG A 47 3.58 -6.57 -17.41
CA ARG A 47 3.54 -7.92 -16.84
C ARG A 47 2.11 -8.37 -16.53
N LEU A 48 1.28 -7.50 -15.95
CA LEU A 48 -0.11 -7.82 -15.66
C LEU A 48 -0.92 -8.10 -16.93
N ALA A 49 -0.70 -7.31 -17.98
CA ALA A 49 -1.40 -7.46 -19.26
C ALA A 49 -1.05 -8.76 -19.99
N THR A 50 0.19 -9.24 -19.85
CA THR A 50 0.71 -10.41 -20.60
C THR A 50 0.62 -11.72 -19.82
N ARG A 51 0.44 -11.67 -18.50
CA ARG A 51 0.35 -12.88 -17.65
C ARG A 51 -0.99 -13.59 -17.84
N ALA A 52 -0.96 -14.92 -17.90
CA ALA A 52 -2.18 -15.72 -17.90
C ALA A 52 -2.95 -15.54 -16.58
N ASN A 53 -4.30 -15.58 -16.63
CA ASN A 53 -5.12 -15.37 -15.44
C ASN A 53 -4.85 -16.38 -14.33
N ALA A 54 -4.56 -17.64 -14.68
CA ALA A 54 -4.22 -18.70 -13.72
C ALA A 54 -2.97 -18.39 -12.90
N ASP A 55 -2.04 -17.61 -13.46
CA ASP A 55 -0.78 -17.24 -12.82
C ASP A 55 -0.85 -15.92 -12.05
N LYS A 56 -1.93 -15.13 -12.22
CA LYS A 56 -2.09 -13.83 -11.55
C LYS A 56 -2.42 -14.05 -10.08
N ARG A 57 -1.70 -13.33 -9.21
CA ARG A 57 -1.97 -13.28 -7.77
C ARG A 57 -2.62 -11.94 -7.46
N VAL A 58 -3.88 -11.96 -7.05
CA VAL A 58 -4.68 -10.77 -6.75
C VAL A 58 -4.99 -10.73 -5.27
N ALA A 59 -4.67 -9.62 -4.61
CA ALA A 59 -5.10 -9.35 -3.26
C ALA A 59 -6.34 -8.46 -3.30
N ILE A 60 -7.39 -8.85 -2.57
CA ILE A 60 -8.58 -8.02 -2.36
C ILE A 60 -8.51 -7.50 -0.93
N VAL A 61 -8.49 -6.19 -0.78
CA VAL A 61 -8.38 -5.50 0.51
C VAL A 61 -9.74 -4.91 0.85
N TYR A 62 -10.26 -5.23 2.03
CA TYR A 62 -11.49 -4.65 2.58
C TYR A 62 -11.19 -3.91 3.87
N TYR A 63 -12.07 -2.97 4.20
CA TYR A 63 -11.99 -2.20 5.43
C TYR A 63 -12.81 -2.86 6.52
N ASN A 64 -12.27 -2.87 7.73
CA ASN A 64 -12.96 -3.33 8.94
C ASN A 64 -12.86 -2.24 10.00
N HIS A 65 -13.85 -1.34 10.01
CA HIS A 65 -13.92 -0.23 10.95
C HIS A 65 -15.37 0.21 11.21
N PRO A 66 -15.76 0.51 12.46
CA PRO A 66 -14.92 0.45 13.68
C PRO A 66 -14.47 -0.99 14.01
N PRO A 67 -13.34 -1.18 14.71
CA PRO A 67 -12.77 -2.52 14.94
C PRO A 67 -13.78 -3.47 15.57
N GLY A 68 -13.80 -4.72 15.11
CA GLY A 68 -14.73 -5.73 15.60
C GLY A 68 -15.07 -6.76 14.55
N ARG A 69 -15.98 -7.67 14.91
CA ARG A 69 -16.44 -8.74 14.02
C ARG A 69 -17.60 -8.33 13.10
N GLN A 70 -18.23 -7.18 13.37
CA GLN A 70 -19.51 -6.79 12.77
C GLN A 70 -19.39 -5.76 11.64
N ASN A 71 -18.19 -5.26 11.32
CA ASN A 71 -18.00 -4.04 10.52
C ASN A 71 -17.20 -4.25 9.23
N ILE A 72 -17.46 -5.34 8.52
CA ILE A 72 -16.94 -5.55 7.16
C ILE A 72 -17.99 -5.04 6.18
N GLY A 73 -17.79 -3.82 5.69
CA GLY A 73 -18.76 -3.16 4.83
C GLY A 73 -18.19 -1.97 4.07
N ALA A 74 -18.97 -1.43 3.15
CA ALA A 74 -18.72 -0.19 2.45
C ALA A 74 -20.03 0.58 2.28
N ASP A 75 -19.94 1.89 2.01
CA ASP A 75 -21.13 2.72 1.87
C ASP A 75 -21.97 2.26 0.66
N ASN A 76 -23.26 2.01 0.91
CA ASN A 76 -24.24 1.52 -0.08
C ASN A 76 -23.80 0.26 -0.87
N LEU A 77 -22.98 -0.60 -0.27
CA LEU A 77 -22.51 -1.84 -0.89
C LEU A 77 -22.68 -3.04 0.05
N ASP A 78 -23.35 -4.08 -0.44
CA ASP A 78 -23.31 -5.40 0.19
C ASP A 78 -21.93 -6.02 -0.10
N ALA A 79 -20.97 -5.79 0.81
CA ALA A 79 -19.58 -6.16 0.61
C ALA A 79 -19.38 -7.69 0.51
N PRO A 80 -19.95 -8.55 1.39
CA PRO A 80 -19.85 -9.99 1.25
C PRO A 80 -20.45 -10.52 -0.06
N ALA A 81 -21.64 -10.04 -0.46
CA ALA A 81 -22.25 -10.50 -1.71
C ALA A 81 -21.44 -10.06 -2.92
N SER A 82 -21.01 -8.79 -2.95
CA SER A 82 -20.20 -8.23 -4.04
C SER A 82 -18.86 -8.95 -4.16
N LEU A 83 -18.21 -9.25 -3.04
CA LEU A 83 -16.95 -9.98 -3.02
C LEU A 83 -17.12 -11.41 -3.57
N LEU A 84 -18.20 -12.10 -3.19
CA LEU A 84 -18.47 -13.44 -3.71
C LEU A 84 -18.70 -13.42 -5.22
N GLU A 85 -19.43 -12.43 -5.74
CA GLU A 85 -19.62 -12.27 -7.19
C GLU A 85 -18.32 -11.96 -7.93
N ILE A 86 -17.45 -11.11 -7.36
CA ILE A 86 -16.10 -10.87 -7.90
C ILE A 86 -15.31 -12.18 -7.97
N LEU A 87 -15.31 -12.98 -6.90
CA LEU A 87 -14.60 -14.26 -6.86
C LEU A 87 -15.15 -15.28 -7.86
N ARG A 88 -16.48 -15.33 -8.04
CA ARG A 88 -17.13 -16.17 -9.05
C ARG A 88 -16.74 -15.75 -10.47
N ALA A 89 -16.77 -14.44 -10.75
CA ALA A 89 -16.36 -13.89 -12.04
C ALA A 89 -14.86 -14.16 -12.32
N MET A 90 -14.00 -14.00 -11.31
CA MET A 90 -12.58 -14.34 -11.43
C MET A 90 -12.37 -15.84 -11.71
N LYS A 91 -13.09 -16.72 -11.01
CA LYS A 91 -13.02 -18.16 -11.28
C LYS A 91 -13.43 -18.50 -12.71
N ALA A 92 -14.55 -17.92 -13.18
CA ALA A 92 -15.03 -18.10 -14.56
C ALA A 92 -14.03 -17.56 -15.60
N ALA A 93 -13.31 -16.49 -15.27
CA ALA A 93 -12.24 -15.93 -16.11
C ALA A 93 -10.90 -16.72 -16.05
N GLY A 94 -10.84 -17.83 -15.30
CA GLY A 94 -9.66 -18.71 -15.24
C GLY A 94 -8.61 -18.33 -14.20
N TYR A 95 -8.96 -17.52 -13.19
CA TYR A 95 -8.08 -17.27 -12.05
C TYR A 95 -8.09 -18.47 -11.08
N THR A 96 -6.94 -18.70 -10.45
CA THR A 96 -6.82 -19.71 -9.38
C THR A 96 -7.41 -19.17 -8.07
N THR A 97 -8.69 -19.45 -7.82
CA THR A 97 -9.40 -18.98 -6.60
C THR A 97 -9.59 -20.07 -5.53
N GLY A 98 -9.34 -21.33 -5.87
CA GLY A 98 -9.61 -22.47 -5.00
C GLY A 98 -11.12 -22.78 -4.86
N ASN A 99 -11.49 -23.27 -3.68
CA ASN A 99 -12.89 -23.54 -3.34
C ASN A 99 -13.53 -22.22 -2.88
N LEU A 100 -14.63 -21.85 -3.54
CA LEU A 100 -15.41 -20.68 -3.16
C LEU A 100 -16.44 -21.07 -2.10
N PRO A 101 -16.73 -20.20 -1.12
CA PRO A 101 -17.78 -20.44 -0.15
C PRO A 101 -19.16 -20.50 -0.82
N ALA A 102 -20.08 -21.24 -0.20
CA ALA A 102 -21.39 -21.51 -0.78
C ALA A 102 -22.30 -20.27 -0.85
N SER A 103 -22.13 -19.32 0.08
CA SER A 103 -22.96 -18.12 0.19
C SER A 103 -22.15 -16.91 0.71
N PRO A 104 -22.68 -15.69 0.57
CA PRO A 104 -22.08 -14.48 1.15
C PRO A 104 -21.87 -14.58 2.66
N GLU A 105 -22.78 -15.25 3.37
CA GLU A 105 -22.70 -15.47 4.82
C GLU A 105 -21.53 -16.41 5.15
N ALA A 106 -21.37 -17.50 4.39
CA ALA A 106 -20.24 -18.41 4.55
C ALA A 106 -18.89 -17.71 4.27
N LEU A 107 -18.86 -16.78 3.31
CA LEU A 107 -17.68 -15.95 3.06
C LEU A 107 -17.40 -15.00 4.23
N LEU A 108 -18.43 -14.35 4.76
CA LEU A 108 -18.31 -13.45 5.91
C LEU A 108 -17.77 -14.20 7.14
N GLU A 109 -18.28 -15.39 7.45
CA GLU A 109 -17.78 -16.23 8.55
C GLU A 109 -16.30 -16.59 8.38
N MET A 110 -15.88 -16.96 7.15
CA MET A 110 -14.46 -17.21 6.85
C MET A 110 -13.59 -15.97 7.12
N ILE A 111 -14.06 -14.79 6.70
CA ILE A 111 -13.36 -13.52 6.92
C ILE A 111 -13.32 -13.19 8.42
N MET A 112 -14.42 -13.36 9.16
CA MET A 112 -14.50 -13.11 10.60
C MET A 112 -13.56 -14.00 11.42
N ALA A 113 -13.30 -15.22 10.95
CA ALA A 113 -12.42 -16.17 11.61
C ALA A 113 -10.91 -15.91 11.39
N SER A 114 -10.54 -15.15 10.36
CA SER A 114 -9.14 -15.09 9.88
C SER A 114 -8.66 -13.72 9.37
N GLY A 115 -9.52 -12.71 9.33
CA GLY A 115 -9.24 -11.44 8.66
C GLY A 115 -9.86 -10.23 9.34
N VAL A 116 -10.05 -10.26 10.65
CA VAL A 116 -10.61 -9.15 11.42
C VAL A 116 -9.55 -8.42 12.24
N ASN A 117 -9.72 -7.12 12.41
CA ASN A 117 -8.85 -6.34 13.29
C ASN A 117 -9.45 -6.29 14.70
N LEU A 118 -8.73 -6.86 15.67
CA LEU A 118 -9.17 -6.98 17.07
C LEU A 118 -8.10 -6.43 18.03
N PRO A 119 -7.73 -5.13 17.95
CA PRO A 119 -6.57 -4.58 18.65
C PRO A 119 -6.66 -4.73 20.18
N GLU A 120 -7.88 -4.68 20.73
CA GLU A 120 -8.12 -4.78 22.17
C GLU A 120 -8.34 -6.22 22.68
N ASP A 121 -8.42 -7.21 21.79
CA ASP A 121 -8.65 -8.62 22.16
C ASP A 121 -7.42 -9.50 21.87
N ARG A 122 -6.47 -9.49 22.80
CA ARG A 122 -5.23 -10.27 22.72
C ARG A 122 -5.46 -11.77 22.64
N ALA A 123 -6.53 -12.29 23.26
CA ALA A 123 -6.83 -13.72 23.27
C ALA A 123 -7.28 -14.17 21.88
N ALA A 124 -8.24 -13.44 21.28
CA ALA A 124 -8.69 -13.70 19.92
C ALA A 124 -7.56 -13.55 18.88
N LEU A 125 -6.69 -12.54 19.04
CA LEU A 125 -5.52 -12.38 18.16
C LEU A 125 -4.57 -13.58 18.22
N ARG A 126 -4.31 -14.14 19.42
CA ARG A 126 -3.46 -15.34 19.57
C ARG A 126 -4.07 -16.57 18.92
N GLU A 127 -5.38 -16.77 19.04
CA GLU A 127 -6.07 -17.87 18.38
C GLU A 127 -6.00 -17.73 16.84
N MET A 128 -6.26 -16.53 16.34
CA MET A 128 -6.22 -16.24 14.91
C MET A 128 -4.81 -16.34 14.32
N ALA A 129 -3.77 -15.96 15.07
CA ALA A 129 -2.37 -16.04 14.64
C ALA A 129 -1.94 -17.45 14.19
N GLY A 130 -2.53 -18.51 14.77
CA GLY A 130 -2.27 -19.90 14.34
C GLY A 130 -2.95 -20.30 13.03
N ARG A 131 -3.88 -19.48 12.52
CA ARG A 131 -4.69 -19.76 11.32
C ARG A 131 -4.33 -18.88 10.11
N VAL A 132 -3.50 -17.86 10.33
CA VAL A 132 -3.15 -16.86 9.31
C VAL A 132 -1.65 -16.83 9.07
N ALA A 133 -1.25 -16.29 7.91
CA ALA A 133 0.17 -16.08 7.65
C ALA A 133 0.73 -15.01 8.61
N GLY A 134 1.69 -15.40 9.44
CA GLY A 134 2.45 -14.48 10.29
C GLY A 134 3.64 -13.87 9.57
N VAL A 135 4.15 -12.77 10.12
CA VAL A 135 5.43 -12.18 9.74
C VAL A 135 6.39 -12.38 10.90
N ASP A 136 7.58 -12.92 10.64
CA ASP A 136 8.60 -13.08 11.67
C ASP A 136 9.05 -11.70 12.18
N ALA A 137 9.33 -11.62 13.48
CA ALA A 137 9.69 -10.35 14.11
C ALA A 137 11.02 -9.78 13.55
N ALA A 138 11.97 -10.63 13.16
CA ALA A 138 13.21 -10.19 12.52
C ALA A 138 12.96 -9.66 11.11
N ASP A 139 12.06 -10.29 10.36
CA ASP A 139 11.65 -9.82 9.04
C ASP A 139 10.96 -8.45 9.13
N TYR A 140 10.00 -8.31 10.05
CA TYR A 140 9.33 -7.04 10.31
C TYR A 140 10.33 -5.94 10.69
N ARG A 141 11.24 -6.21 11.65
CA ARG A 141 12.26 -5.24 12.07
C ARG A 141 13.16 -4.80 10.89
N ARG A 142 13.56 -5.74 10.04
CA ARG A 142 14.38 -5.43 8.84
C ARG A 142 13.63 -4.53 7.87
N TRP A 143 12.33 -4.75 7.66
CA TRP A 143 11.53 -3.89 6.79
C TRP A 143 11.26 -2.53 7.42
N PHE A 144 10.91 -2.50 8.70
CA PHE A 144 10.67 -1.27 9.46
C PHE A 144 11.90 -0.35 9.45
N ALA A 145 13.11 -0.90 9.59
CA ALA A 145 14.37 -0.16 9.52
C ALA A 145 14.60 0.56 8.17
N ARG A 146 13.93 0.14 7.09
CA ARG A 146 14.02 0.79 5.76
C ARG A 146 13.08 1.98 5.60
N LEU A 147 12.14 2.18 6.52
CA LEU A 147 11.25 3.34 6.49
C LEU A 147 12.03 4.62 6.82
N PRO A 148 11.64 5.79 6.29
CA PRO A 148 12.24 7.07 6.67
C PRO A 148 12.18 7.32 8.18
N GLU A 149 13.16 8.04 8.74
CA GLU A 149 13.25 8.29 10.19
C GLU A 149 11.96 8.91 10.75
N ARG A 150 11.38 9.89 10.04
CA ARG A 150 10.11 10.51 10.43
C ARG A 150 8.95 9.53 10.55
N VAL A 151 8.89 8.52 9.68
CA VAL A 151 7.83 7.50 9.71
C VAL A 151 8.05 6.56 10.89
N ARG A 152 9.29 6.13 11.13
CA ARG A 152 9.60 5.29 12.30
C ARG A 152 9.32 6.02 13.60
N GLY A 153 9.75 7.28 13.71
CA GLY A 153 9.48 8.15 14.87
C GLY A 153 7.98 8.33 15.12
N GLU A 154 7.19 8.55 14.07
CA GLU A 154 5.73 8.62 14.18
C GLU A 154 5.12 7.33 14.72
N MET A 155 5.54 6.18 14.21
CA MET A 155 5.01 4.88 14.61
C MET A 155 5.40 4.47 16.02
N GLU A 156 6.57 4.88 16.51
CA GLU A 156 7.09 4.52 17.82
C GLU A 156 6.67 5.49 18.93
N GLN A 157 6.64 6.79 18.63
CA GLN A 157 6.47 7.86 19.63
C GLN A 157 5.30 8.81 19.29
N GLY A 158 4.51 8.47 18.28
CA GLY A 158 3.39 9.31 17.83
C GLY A 158 3.84 10.60 17.13
N PRO A 159 2.95 11.60 17.03
CA PRO A 159 3.22 12.83 16.28
C PRO A 159 4.48 13.59 16.72
N LEU A 160 4.85 13.51 18.00
CA LEU A 160 6.06 14.16 18.51
C LEU A 160 7.36 13.50 18.02
N GLY A 161 7.35 12.17 17.85
CA GLY A 161 8.50 11.46 17.28
C GLY A 161 8.76 11.84 15.82
N ARG A 162 7.68 12.05 15.06
CA ARG A 162 7.78 12.58 13.70
C ARG A 162 8.42 13.96 13.68
N LEU A 163 7.88 14.88 14.48
CA LEU A 163 8.36 16.26 14.55
C LEU A 163 9.85 16.31 14.92
N HIS A 164 10.26 15.51 15.92
CA HIS A 164 11.66 15.43 16.32
C HIS A 164 12.56 14.97 15.17
N ALA A 165 12.17 13.93 14.43
CA ALA A 165 12.94 13.45 13.29
C ALA A 165 13.03 14.48 12.15
N GLU A 166 11.95 15.23 11.90
CA GLU A 166 11.93 16.31 10.91
C GLU A 166 12.88 17.46 11.29
N VAL A 167 12.93 17.85 12.58
CA VAL A 167 13.89 18.85 13.07
C VAL A 167 15.34 18.39 12.85
N LEU A 168 15.66 17.14 13.19
CA LEU A 168 17.01 16.61 12.98
C LEU A 168 17.38 16.51 11.48
N GLU A 169 16.41 16.25 10.61
CA GLU A 169 16.61 16.27 9.15
C GLU A 169 16.94 17.69 8.66
N ALA A 170 16.18 18.71 9.10
CA ALA A 170 16.42 20.12 8.76
C ALA A 170 17.78 20.63 9.27
N GLU A 171 18.14 20.30 10.52
CA GLU A 171 19.44 20.65 11.09
C GLU A 171 20.60 20.07 10.27
N ARG A 172 20.49 18.79 9.85
CA ARG A 172 21.49 18.13 8.99
C ARG A 172 21.57 18.75 7.60
N ALA A 173 20.46 19.27 7.08
CA ALA A 173 20.40 19.98 5.81
C ALA A 173 20.93 21.43 5.89
N GLY A 174 21.20 21.95 7.09
CA GLY A 174 21.62 23.33 7.30
C GLY A 174 20.49 24.34 7.12
N GLU A 175 19.25 23.88 7.13
CA GLU A 175 18.05 24.73 7.12
C GLU A 175 17.84 25.24 8.56
N ARG A 176 18.09 26.52 8.80
CA ARG A 176 17.84 27.19 10.08
C ARG A 176 16.57 28.03 10.01
#